data_AF-A0A5N9G5E0-F1
#
_entry.id   AF-A0A5N9G5E0-F1
#
_cell.length_a   1.000
_cell.length_b   1.000
_cell.length_c   1.000
_cell.angle_alpha   90.00
_cell.angle_beta   90.00
_cell.angle_gamma   90.00
#
_symmetry.space_group_name_H-M   'P 1'
#
loop_
_entity.id
_entity.type
_entity.pdbx_description
1 polymer ?
#
loop_
_entity_poly.entity_id
_entity_poly.type
_entity_poly.pdbx_seq_one_letter_code
_entity_poly.pdbx_strand_id
1 'polypeptide(L)'
;MLQGRRADHGHGPSGIHVNSEQPTANMYFDLHTHSVSSDDSRATVDQYVKWVGVLRRKGYRIDGFVLTEHRKFDFDQDYSAISADSDVLILKGSELDTDHGHFLVYGVTEKLTDRVDFSDVHMDGLELVAAAADTGAVAIPAHPGRFGIGLCEFTGNGEDYSVLHAGERFNGSNRPGEQERAEEFLSGLNLAGTGGSDAHLVSAIGKCMTRFEGSIATESDLVREIKGGAFAPVWLDDTQQG
;
A
#
# COMPACT_ATOMS: atom_id res chain seq x y z
N MET A 1 79.18 -5.66 33.15
CA MET A 1 78.21 -4.59 32.81
C MET A 1 78.58 -4.04 31.45
N LEU A 2 77.82 -4.34 30.40
CA LEU A 2 77.69 -3.52 29.19
C LEU A 2 76.56 -4.06 28.29
N GLN A 3 75.78 -3.12 27.76
CA GLN A 3 74.94 -3.16 26.55
C GLN A 3 73.61 -3.92 26.54
N GLY A 4 72.53 -3.14 26.72
CA GLY A 4 71.15 -3.48 26.35
C GLY A 4 70.84 -3.09 24.90
N ARG A 5 70.03 -3.92 24.24
CA ARG A 5 69.60 -3.84 22.83
C ARG A 5 68.35 -2.98 22.66
N ARG A 6 68.23 -2.46 21.43
CA ARG A 6 67.06 -1.80 20.79
C ARG A 6 65.82 -2.70 20.76
N ALA A 7 64.62 -2.12 20.73
CA ALA A 7 63.79 -1.99 19.51
C ALA A 7 62.40 -1.40 19.80
N ASP A 8 61.84 -0.85 18.73
CA ASP A 8 60.76 0.11 18.55
C ASP A 8 59.37 -0.57 18.34
N HIS A 9 58.29 0.20 18.52
CA HIS A 9 57.09 0.31 17.65
C HIS A 9 55.70 0.25 18.33
N GLY A 10 54.95 1.36 18.12
CA GLY A 10 53.61 1.35 17.54
C GLY A 10 52.40 1.09 18.47
N HIS A 11 51.63 2.14 18.75
CA HIS A 11 50.22 2.05 19.13
C HIS A 11 49.39 2.84 18.12
N GLY A 12 48.58 2.15 17.33
CA GLY A 12 47.56 2.76 16.45
C GLY A 12 46.24 2.99 17.21
N PRO A 13 45.39 3.93 16.79
CA PRO A 13 44.10 4.12 17.42
C PRO A 13 43.02 3.23 16.78
N SER A 14 42.35 2.50 17.68
CA SER A 14 40.91 2.16 17.72
C SER A 14 40.12 2.12 16.41
N GLY A 15 39.63 0.92 16.10
CA GLY A 15 38.73 0.64 14.99
C GLY A 15 37.41 1.41 15.05
N ILE A 16 36.98 1.86 13.87
CA ILE A 16 35.65 2.37 13.61
C ILE A 16 34.72 1.16 13.51
N HIS A 17 33.77 1.05 14.44
CA HIS A 17 32.61 0.18 14.27
C HIS A 17 31.72 0.82 13.20
N VAL A 18 31.84 0.34 11.96
CA VAL A 18 30.83 0.60 10.95
C VAL A 18 29.68 -0.35 11.25
N ASN A 19 28.59 0.18 11.83
CA ASN A 19 27.31 -0.52 11.81
C ASN A 19 26.90 -0.62 10.34
N SER A 20 27.07 -1.80 9.75
CA SER A 20 26.38 -2.15 8.52
C SER A 20 24.91 -2.34 8.86
N GLU A 21 24.11 -1.28 8.79
CA GLU A 21 22.68 -1.44 8.57
C GLU A 21 22.54 -2.24 7.27
N GLN A 22 22.14 -3.51 7.40
CA GLN A 22 21.71 -4.25 6.23
C GLN A 22 20.49 -3.51 5.68
N PRO A 23 20.43 -3.20 4.37
CA PRO A 23 19.21 -2.63 3.81
C PRO A 23 18.08 -3.62 4.08
N THR A 24 17.06 -3.17 4.80
CA THR A 24 15.79 -3.90 4.86
C THR A 24 15.35 -4.09 3.41
N ALA A 25 15.10 -5.34 3.01
CA ALA A 25 14.70 -5.61 1.64
C ALA A 25 13.38 -4.88 1.39
N ASN A 26 13.37 -3.96 0.42
CA ASN A 26 12.14 -3.28 0.00
C ASN A 26 11.05 -4.33 -0.27
N MET A 27 9.84 -4.07 0.20
CA MET A 27 8.67 -4.89 -0.09
C MET A 27 7.77 -4.20 -1.11
N TYR A 28 7.20 -4.99 -2.03
CA TYR A 28 6.35 -4.53 -3.13
C TYR A 28 4.95 -5.10 -2.98
N PHE A 29 3.99 -4.23 -2.69
CA PHE A 29 2.59 -4.62 -2.50
C PHE A 29 1.68 -3.95 -3.50
N ASP A 30 0.78 -4.73 -4.08
CA ASP A 30 -0.38 -4.17 -4.78
C ASP A 30 -1.47 -3.84 -3.75
N LEU A 31 -1.74 -2.56 -3.52
CA LEU A 31 -2.63 -2.12 -2.44
C LEU A 31 -4.11 -2.02 -2.83
N HIS A 32 -4.46 -2.33 -4.07
CA HIS A 32 -5.82 -2.17 -4.58
C HIS A 32 -6.16 -3.32 -5.52
N THR A 33 -6.84 -4.34 -5.01
CA THR A 33 -7.26 -5.50 -5.80
C THR A 33 -8.63 -6.01 -5.34
N HIS A 34 -9.42 -6.52 -6.27
CA HIS A 34 -10.74 -7.06 -6.01
C HIS A 34 -10.79 -8.53 -6.40
N SER A 35 -11.35 -9.38 -5.55
CA SER A 35 -11.58 -10.78 -5.88
C SER A 35 -13.04 -11.02 -6.23
N VAL A 36 -13.40 -12.28 -6.49
CA VAL A 36 -14.81 -12.73 -6.59
C VAL A 36 -15.69 -12.39 -5.38
N SER A 37 -15.12 -11.82 -4.31
CA SER A 37 -15.87 -11.28 -3.19
C SER A 37 -16.54 -9.93 -3.54
N SER A 38 -15.93 -9.10 -4.39
CA SER A 38 -16.57 -7.96 -5.05
C SER A 38 -17.51 -8.42 -6.17
N ASP A 39 -18.53 -7.62 -6.47
CA ASP A 39 -19.58 -7.93 -7.45
C ASP A 39 -19.14 -7.75 -8.92
N ASP A 40 -18.05 -7.04 -9.16
CA ASP A 40 -17.54 -6.69 -10.49
C ASP A 40 -16.19 -7.35 -10.85
N SER A 41 -15.62 -8.16 -9.95
CA SER A 41 -14.40 -8.93 -10.21
C SER A 41 -14.70 -10.41 -10.45
N ARG A 42 -13.83 -11.03 -11.27
CA ARG A 42 -13.90 -12.46 -11.61
C ARG A 42 -12.67 -13.25 -11.16
N ALA A 43 -11.73 -12.58 -10.51
CA ALA A 43 -10.45 -13.16 -10.12
C ALA A 43 -10.57 -13.85 -8.76
N THR A 44 -10.21 -15.13 -8.68
CA THR A 44 -10.06 -15.79 -7.38
C THR A 44 -8.68 -15.48 -6.79
N VAL A 45 -8.58 -15.53 -5.46
CA VAL A 45 -7.31 -15.34 -4.75
C VAL A 45 -6.24 -16.33 -5.22
N ASP A 46 -6.60 -17.61 -5.43
CA ASP A 46 -5.69 -18.60 -6.02
C ASP A 46 -5.17 -18.24 -7.41
N GLN A 47 -6.01 -17.60 -8.24
CA GLN A 47 -5.60 -17.17 -9.57
C GLN A 47 -4.62 -16.00 -9.49
N TYR A 48 -4.85 -15.05 -8.58
CA TYR A 48 -3.90 -13.97 -8.31
C TYR A 48 -2.55 -14.52 -7.87
N VAL A 49 -2.52 -15.40 -6.89
CA VAL A 49 -1.29 -16.04 -6.40
C VAL A 49 -0.54 -16.78 -7.53
N LYS A 50 -1.26 -17.56 -8.36
CA LYS A 50 -0.66 -18.23 -9.52
C LYS A 50 -0.04 -17.24 -10.50
N TRP A 51 -0.71 -16.12 -10.76
CA TRP A 51 -0.23 -15.09 -11.68
C TRP A 51 0.95 -14.31 -11.12
N VAL A 52 0.93 -13.97 -9.83
CA VAL A 52 2.11 -13.44 -9.11
C VAL A 52 3.30 -14.37 -9.28
N GLY A 53 3.11 -15.69 -9.12
CA GLY A 53 4.16 -16.67 -9.39
C GLY A 53 4.68 -16.66 -10.84
N VAL A 54 3.83 -16.39 -11.83
CA VAL A 54 4.24 -16.19 -13.24
C VAL A 54 5.09 -14.93 -13.38
N LEU A 55 4.68 -13.82 -12.78
CA LEU A 55 5.39 -12.54 -12.83
C LEU A 55 6.76 -12.63 -12.14
N ARG A 56 6.83 -13.28 -10.96
CA ARG A 56 8.10 -13.55 -10.26
C ARG A 56 9.07 -14.37 -11.13
N ARG A 57 8.59 -15.40 -11.85
CA ARG A 57 9.43 -16.17 -12.79
C ARG A 57 9.93 -15.37 -13.99
N LYS A 58 9.29 -14.24 -14.31
CA LYS A 58 9.75 -13.29 -15.35
C LYS A 58 10.76 -12.27 -14.82
N GLY A 59 11.07 -12.28 -13.52
CA GLY A 59 12.07 -11.40 -12.91
C GLY A 59 11.50 -10.18 -12.18
N TYR A 60 10.17 -10.04 -12.14
CA TYR A 60 9.49 -8.99 -11.36
C TYR A 60 9.45 -9.33 -9.87
N ARG A 61 9.34 -8.31 -9.02
CA ARG A 61 9.12 -8.49 -7.57
C ARG A 61 7.71 -8.04 -7.20
N ILE A 62 6.98 -8.93 -6.54
CA ILE A 62 5.66 -8.69 -5.96
C ILE A 62 5.64 -9.53 -4.69
N ASP A 63 5.65 -8.90 -3.52
CA ASP A 63 5.74 -9.60 -2.23
C ASP A 63 4.36 -9.92 -1.66
N GLY A 64 3.36 -9.11 -2.00
CA GLY A 64 1.99 -9.34 -1.59
C GLY A 64 0.98 -8.45 -2.29
N PHE A 65 -0.28 -8.59 -1.89
CA PHE A 65 -1.37 -7.75 -2.33
C PHE A 65 -2.44 -7.61 -1.24
N VAL A 66 -3.24 -6.56 -1.33
CA VAL A 66 -4.36 -6.29 -0.43
C VAL A 66 -5.67 -6.46 -1.19
N LEU A 67 -6.56 -7.30 -0.66
CA LEU A 67 -7.93 -7.44 -1.14
C LEU A 67 -8.77 -6.30 -0.55
N THR A 68 -9.23 -5.39 -1.39
CA THR A 68 -9.95 -4.16 -1.02
C THR A 68 -11.38 -4.22 -1.56
N GLU A 69 -12.12 -5.22 -1.13
CA GLU A 69 -13.45 -5.53 -1.68
C GLU A 69 -14.43 -4.36 -1.46
N HIS A 70 -15.37 -4.20 -2.39
CA HIS A 70 -16.33 -3.09 -2.36
C HIS A 70 -17.31 -3.21 -1.19
N ARG A 71 -17.49 -2.11 -0.44
CA ARG A 71 -18.59 -1.89 0.51
C ARG A 71 -18.70 -2.91 1.64
N LYS A 72 -17.61 -3.63 1.93
CA LYS A 72 -17.60 -4.68 2.96
C LYS A 72 -16.20 -5.01 3.44
N PHE A 73 -16.15 -5.77 4.52
CA PHE A 73 -14.94 -6.44 5.00
C PHE A 73 -15.28 -7.86 5.42
N ASP A 74 -14.66 -8.85 4.78
CA ASP A 74 -14.95 -10.26 5.04
C ASP A 74 -14.11 -10.77 6.22
N PHE A 75 -14.57 -10.56 7.47
CA PHE A 75 -13.86 -10.96 8.69
C PHE A 75 -13.61 -12.47 8.79
N ASP A 76 -14.52 -13.28 8.26
CA ASP A 76 -14.51 -14.74 8.31
C ASP A 76 -13.52 -15.38 7.32
N GLN A 77 -13.05 -14.63 6.33
CA GLN A 77 -12.09 -15.10 5.33
C GLN A 77 -10.65 -15.05 5.86
N ASP A 78 -9.96 -16.19 5.82
CA ASP A 78 -8.56 -16.34 6.22
C ASP A 78 -7.71 -16.82 5.04
N TYR A 79 -6.73 -16.01 4.64
CA TYR A 79 -5.80 -16.28 3.55
C TYR A 79 -4.40 -16.67 4.02
N SER A 80 -4.20 -16.89 5.33
CA SER A 80 -2.89 -17.22 5.92
C SER A 80 -2.29 -18.52 5.35
N ALA A 81 -3.12 -19.55 5.15
CA ALA A 81 -2.69 -20.81 4.56
C ALA A 81 -2.22 -20.64 3.11
N ILE A 82 -2.97 -19.90 2.30
CA ILE A 82 -2.60 -19.59 0.91
C ILE A 82 -1.31 -18.77 0.88
N SER A 83 -1.18 -17.81 1.79
CA SER A 83 0.01 -16.96 1.90
C SER A 83 1.25 -17.79 2.23
N ALA A 84 1.15 -18.70 3.21
CA ALA A 84 2.23 -19.59 3.62
C ALA A 84 2.64 -20.57 2.51
N ASP A 85 1.67 -21.15 1.79
CA ASP A 85 1.94 -22.13 0.72
C ASP A 85 2.59 -21.49 -0.52
N SER A 86 2.34 -20.19 -0.75
CA SER A 86 2.76 -19.50 -1.96
C SER A 86 3.89 -18.50 -1.78
N ASP A 87 4.23 -18.16 -0.54
CA ASP A 87 5.18 -17.08 -0.20
C ASP A 87 4.74 -15.72 -0.78
N VAL A 88 3.42 -15.47 -0.84
CA VAL A 88 2.80 -14.20 -1.25
C VAL A 88 1.95 -13.72 -0.09
N LEU A 89 2.24 -12.55 0.48
CA LEU A 89 1.44 -12.04 1.59
C LEU A 89 0.09 -11.50 1.08
N ILE A 90 -1.00 -12.05 1.62
CA ILE A 90 -2.36 -11.63 1.28
C ILE A 90 -2.96 -10.94 2.50
N LEU A 91 -3.19 -9.63 2.38
CA LEU A 91 -3.81 -8.81 3.42
C LEU A 91 -5.22 -8.40 2.99
N LYS A 92 -6.01 -7.90 3.95
CA LYS A 92 -7.36 -7.40 3.69
C LYS A 92 -7.49 -5.91 3.99
N GLY A 93 -8.32 -5.25 3.19
CA GLY A 93 -8.82 -3.90 3.38
C GLY A 93 -10.23 -3.81 2.78
N SER A 94 -10.67 -2.59 2.50
CA SER A 94 -11.97 -2.33 1.85
C SER A 94 -11.84 -1.14 0.92
N GLU A 95 -12.64 -1.12 -0.15
CA GLU A 95 -12.92 0.09 -0.90
C GLU A 95 -14.36 0.54 -0.61
N LEU A 96 -14.53 1.77 -0.13
CA LEU A 96 -15.82 2.33 0.27
C LEU A 96 -16.20 3.52 -0.61
N ASP A 97 -17.47 3.58 -1.00
CA ASP A 97 -18.06 4.72 -1.67
C ASP A 97 -18.34 5.83 -0.64
N THR A 98 -17.96 7.07 -0.96
CA THR A 98 -18.25 8.24 -0.13
C THR A 98 -18.75 9.37 -1.03
N ASP A 99 -19.31 10.42 -0.43
CA ASP A 99 -19.63 11.66 -1.14
C ASP A 99 -18.39 12.48 -1.57
N HIS A 100 -17.19 12.01 -1.22
CA HIS A 100 -15.88 12.52 -1.67
C HIS A 100 -15.18 11.57 -2.65
N GLY A 101 -15.94 10.64 -3.25
CA GLY A 101 -15.39 9.59 -4.11
C GLY A 101 -15.02 8.32 -3.36
N HIS A 102 -14.25 7.44 -3.96
CA HIS A 102 -13.91 6.17 -3.32
C HIS A 102 -12.71 6.29 -2.39
N PHE A 103 -12.72 5.51 -1.31
CA PHE A 103 -11.64 5.45 -0.32
C PHE A 103 -11.20 4.02 -0.08
N LEU A 104 -9.88 3.81 -0.06
CA LEU A 104 -9.25 2.57 0.41
C LEU A 104 -9.05 2.64 1.91
N VAL A 105 -9.52 1.62 2.62
CA VAL A 105 -9.44 1.50 4.07
C VAL A 105 -8.58 0.28 4.43
N TYR A 106 -7.52 0.51 5.20
CA TYR A 106 -6.61 -0.53 5.68
C TYR A 106 -6.63 -0.64 7.20
N GLY A 107 -6.43 -1.86 7.71
CA GLY A 107 -6.48 -2.13 9.15
C GLY A 107 -7.90 -2.09 9.72
N VAL A 108 -8.89 -2.56 8.95
CA VAL A 108 -10.30 -2.61 9.37
C VAL A 108 -10.45 -3.44 10.63
N THR A 109 -11.13 -2.88 11.64
CA THR A 109 -11.41 -3.52 12.93
C THR A 109 -12.92 -3.60 13.16
N GLU A 110 -13.37 -4.48 14.05
CA GLU A 110 -14.79 -4.53 14.46
C GLU A 110 -15.30 -3.17 14.96
N LYS A 111 -14.46 -2.41 15.68
CA LYS A 111 -14.80 -1.07 16.15
C LYS A 111 -15.07 -0.08 15.01
N LEU A 112 -14.37 -0.22 13.88
CA LEU A 112 -14.59 0.61 12.71
C LEU A 112 -15.93 0.26 12.06
N THR A 113 -16.18 -1.03 11.86
CA THR A 113 -17.43 -1.52 11.24
C THR A 113 -18.66 -1.34 12.13
N ASP A 114 -18.49 -1.21 13.45
CA ASP A 114 -19.56 -0.80 14.38
C ASP A 114 -19.88 0.70 14.30
N ARG A 115 -18.90 1.52 13.87
CA ARG A 115 -19.02 2.99 13.79
C ARG A 115 -19.46 3.47 12.41
N VAL A 116 -19.06 2.76 11.36
CA VAL A 116 -19.32 3.11 9.97
C VAL A 116 -19.96 1.91 9.27
N ASP A 117 -21.12 2.12 8.67
CA ASP A 117 -21.76 1.13 7.81
C ASP A 117 -21.06 1.11 6.45
N PHE A 118 -20.26 0.07 6.19
CA PHE A 118 -19.52 -0.05 4.94
C PHE A 118 -20.42 -0.19 3.71
N SER A 119 -21.70 -0.52 3.89
CA SER A 119 -22.67 -0.60 2.79
C SER A 119 -23.31 0.75 2.43
N ASP A 120 -23.11 1.79 3.24
CA ASP A 120 -23.61 3.14 2.97
C ASP A 120 -22.79 3.81 1.86
N VAL A 121 -23.45 4.14 0.75
CA VAL A 121 -22.83 4.78 -0.42
C VAL A 121 -22.89 6.31 -0.39
N HIS A 122 -23.36 6.88 0.72
CA HIS A 122 -23.51 8.32 0.93
C HIS A 122 -22.76 8.81 2.17
N MET A 123 -21.88 7.98 2.75
CA MET A 123 -21.10 8.37 3.91
C MET A 123 -20.14 9.52 3.59
N ASP A 124 -19.88 10.36 4.59
CA ASP A 124 -18.90 11.44 4.49
C ASP A 124 -17.47 10.87 4.49
N GLY A 125 -16.70 11.17 3.44
CA GLY A 125 -15.35 10.65 3.27
C GLY A 125 -14.35 11.14 4.34
N LEU A 126 -14.52 12.36 4.85
CA LEU A 126 -13.66 12.91 5.91
C LEU A 126 -14.05 12.35 7.29
N GLU A 127 -15.34 12.11 7.53
CA GLU A 127 -15.79 11.37 8.71
C GLU A 127 -15.27 9.92 8.71
N LEU A 128 -15.23 9.26 7.55
CA LEU A 128 -14.59 7.95 7.38
C LEU A 128 -13.10 8.01 7.73
N VAL A 129 -12.36 9.01 7.24
CA VAL A 129 -10.94 9.20 7.57
C VAL A 129 -10.75 9.37 9.08
N ALA A 130 -11.59 10.18 9.74
CA ALA A 130 -11.53 10.36 11.18
C ALA A 130 -11.88 9.08 11.95
N ALA A 131 -12.93 8.37 11.55
CA ALA A 131 -13.34 7.11 12.17
C ALA A 131 -12.27 6.03 12.01
N ALA A 132 -11.63 5.94 10.85
CA ALA A 132 -10.51 5.04 10.60
C ALA A 132 -9.33 5.37 11.52
N ALA A 133 -8.94 6.65 11.60
CA ALA A 133 -7.84 7.07 12.47
C ALA A 133 -8.10 6.74 13.95
N ASP A 134 -9.30 7.04 14.46
CA ASP A 134 -9.71 6.79 15.84
C ASP A 134 -9.75 5.30 16.22
N THR A 135 -9.93 4.42 15.24
CA THR A 135 -10.03 2.96 15.44
C THR A 135 -8.75 2.21 15.06
N GLY A 136 -7.68 2.95 14.76
CA GLY A 136 -6.36 2.38 14.45
C GLY A 136 -6.15 2.02 12.98
N ALA A 137 -7.14 2.24 12.13
CA ALA A 137 -7.08 2.08 10.68
C ALA A 137 -6.50 3.33 9.99
N VAL A 138 -6.44 3.28 8.66
CA VAL A 138 -6.21 4.45 7.80
C VAL A 138 -7.13 4.37 6.59
N ALA A 139 -7.75 5.49 6.23
CA ALA A 139 -8.48 5.64 4.98
C ALA A 139 -7.75 6.64 4.07
N ILE A 140 -7.60 6.30 2.79
CA ILE A 140 -6.95 7.14 1.79
C ILE A 140 -7.81 7.20 0.52
N PRO A 141 -7.81 8.31 -0.24
CA PRO A 141 -8.55 8.37 -1.49
C PRO A 141 -8.07 7.31 -2.49
N ALA A 142 -9.01 6.56 -3.05
CA ALA A 142 -8.81 5.64 -4.17
C ALA A 142 -8.94 6.41 -5.49
N HIS A 143 -8.07 6.09 -6.47
CA HIS A 143 -8.05 6.66 -7.83
C HIS A 143 -8.58 8.10 -7.91
N PRO A 144 -8.00 9.07 -7.16
CA PRO A 144 -8.61 10.37 -6.93
C PRO A 144 -8.83 11.18 -8.22
N GLY A 145 -8.07 10.92 -9.28
CA GLY A 145 -8.23 11.55 -10.59
C GLY A 145 -9.32 10.95 -11.48
N ARG A 146 -10.00 9.87 -11.07
CA ARG A 146 -11.00 9.16 -11.88
C ARG A 146 -12.19 10.05 -12.21
N PHE A 147 -12.57 10.10 -13.48
CA PHE A 147 -13.65 10.97 -13.91
C PHE A 147 -15.00 10.56 -13.31
N GLY A 148 -15.68 11.53 -12.72
CA GLY A 148 -17.04 11.39 -12.17
C GLY A 148 -17.13 10.74 -10.78
N ILE A 149 -16.07 10.08 -10.28
CA ILE A 149 -16.08 9.40 -8.97
C ILE A 149 -14.81 9.56 -8.14
N GLY A 150 -13.72 10.11 -8.69
CA GLY A 150 -12.50 10.37 -7.92
C GLY A 150 -12.63 11.63 -7.06
N LEU A 151 -11.89 11.69 -5.95
CA LEU A 151 -11.87 12.83 -5.03
C LEU A 151 -11.70 14.19 -5.74
N CYS A 152 -10.95 14.24 -6.85
CA CYS A 152 -10.75 15.46 -7.64
C CYS A 152 -12.06 16.11 -8.12
N GLU A 153 -13.14 15.34 -8.31
CA GLU A 153 -14.47 15.85 -8.70
C GLU A 153 -15.16 16.66 -7.60
N PHE A 154 -14.79 16.40 -6.35
CA PHE A 154 -15.41 16.99 -5.16
C PHE A 154 -14.59 18.13 -4.58
N THR A 155 -13.49 18.50 -5.25
CA THR A 155 -12.64 19.62 -4.85
C THR A 155 -13.28 20.97 -5.14
N GLY A 156 -12.97 21.99 -4.32
CA GLY A 156 -13.43 23.37 -4.54
C GLY A 156 -14.70 23.78 -3.79
N ASN A 157 -15.21 22.91 -2.92
CA ASN A 157 -16.25 23.20 -1.93
C ASN A 157 -15.72 23.93 -0.67
N GLY A 158 -14.39 24.09 -0.54
CA GLY A 158 -13.74 24.76 0.58
C GLY A 158 -13.40 23.85 1.76
N GLU A 159 -13.48 22.53 1.57
CA GLU A 159 -13.07 21.55 2.57
C GLU A 159 -11.56 21.53 2.82
N ASP A 160 -11.22 21.05 4.01
CA ASP A 160 -9.85 20.87 4.45
C ASP A 160 -9.42 19.41 4.31
N TYR A 161 -8.58 19.14 3.31
CA TYR A 161 -7.99 17.82 3.08
C TYR A 161 -6.70 17.57 3.88
N SER A 162 -6.34 18.45 4.82
CA SER A 162 -5.12 18.30 5.64
C SER A 162 -5.13 17.06 6.56
N VAL A 163 -6.31 16.47 6.79
CA VAL A 163 -6.48 15.23 7.56
C VAL A 163 -6.03 13.98 6.80
N LEU A 164 -5.89 14.07 5.47
CA LEU A 164 -5.43 12.97 4.63
C LEU A 164 -3.93 12.74 4.86
N HIS A 165 -3.55 11.47 5.04
CA HIS A 165 -2.14 11.10 5.22
C HIS A 165 -1.46 10.74 3.89
N ALA A 166 -2.23 10.16 2.97
CA ALA A 166 -1.77 9.72 1.66
C ALA A 166 -2.96 9.61 0.70
N GLY A 167 -2.70 9.34 -0.57
CA GLY A 167 -3.70 8.97 -1.56
C GLY A 167 -3.13 8.02 -2.61
N GLU A 168 -3.99 7.30 -3.33
CA GLU A 168 -3.58 6.44 -4.44
C GLU A 168 -3.06 7.30 -5.60
N ARG A 169 -1.74 7.40 -5.72
CA ARG A 169 -1.07 8.20 -6.74
C ARG A 169 -1.00 7.45 -8.07
N PHE A 170 -0.60 6.17 -8.07
CA PHE A 170 -0.58 5.35 -9.29
C PHE A 170 -1.70 4.31 -9.26
N ASN A 171 -2.62 4.36 -10.22
CA ASN A 171 -3.67 3.36 -10.37
C ASN A 171 -3.55 2.64 -11.72
N GLY A 172 -3.48 1.31 -11.69
CA GLY A 172 -3.28 0.48 -12.87
C GLY A 172 -4.43 0.50 -13.88
N SER A 173 -5.62 0.91 -13.45
CA SER A 173 -6.84 0.97 -14.25
C SER A 173 -7.19 2.38 -14.75
N ASN A 174 -6.33 3.38 -14.46
CA ASN A 174 -6.52 4.76 -14.93
C ASN A 174 -6.62 4.85 -16.46
N ARG A 175 -7.59 5.66 -16.91
CA ARG A 175 -7.77 6.10 -18.29
C ARG A 175 -6.89 7.33 -18.56
N PRO A 176 -6.62 7.67 -19.84
CA PRO A 176 -5.87 8.87 -20.18
C PRO A 176 -6.45 10.13 -19.51
N GLY A 177 -5.61 10.91 -18.83
CA GLY A 177 -6.01 12.10 -18.08
C GLY A 177 -6.24 11.87 -16.58
N GLU A 178 -6.64 10.66 -16.16
CA GLU A 178 -6.94 10.38 -14.75
C GLU A 178 -5.65 10.36 -13.90
N GLN A 179 -4.56 9.84 -14.47
CA GLN A 179 -3.27 9.79 -13.80
C GLN A 179 -2.69 11.19 -13.57
N GLU A 180 -2.79 12.07 -14.57
CA GLU A 180 -2.30 13.45 -14.48
C GLU A 180 -3.10 14.25 -13.44
N ARG A 181 -4.41 14.06 -13.37
CA ARG A 181 -5.27 14.69 -12.36
C ARG A 181 -4.91 14.25 -10.95
N ALA A 182 -4.69 12.95 -10.73
CA ALA A 182 -4.27 12.43 -9.44
C ALA A 182 -2.93 13.00 -9.01
N GLU A 183 -1.96 13.06 -9.93
CA GLU A 183 -0.62 13.59 -9.67
C GLU A 183 -0.66 15.09 -9.31
N GLU A 184 -1.39 15.90 -10.08
CA GLU A 184 -1.54 17.33 -9.83
C GLU A 184 -2.19 17.58 -8.46
N PHE A 185 -3.30 16.89 -8.16
CA PHE A 185 -4.05 17.06 -6.93
C PHE A 185 -3.23 16.67 -5.69
N LEU A 186 -2.66 15.45 -5.68
CA LEU A 186 -1.89 14.97 -4.53
C LEU A 186 -0.60 15.78 -4.31
N SER A 187 0.03 16.25 -5.39
CA SER A 187 1.21 17.12 -5.30
C SER A 187 0.86 18.51 -4.77
N GLY A 188 -0.30 19.07 -5.16
CA GLY A 188 -0.79 20.33 -4.61
C GLY A 188 -1.02 20.30 -3.10
N LEU A 189 -1.36 19.13 -2.56
CA LEU A 189 -1.56 18.89 -1.13
C LEU A 189 -0.29 18.38 -0.41
N ASN A 190 0.82 18.15 -1.12
CA ASN A 190 2.03 17.50 -0.60
C ASN A 190 1.75 16.12 0.06
N LEU A 191 0.79 15.37 -0.47
CA LEU A 191 0.42 14.04 0.05
C LEU A 191 1.35 12.95 -0.50
N ALA A 192 1.72 12.02 0.37
CA ALA A 192 2.39 10.79 -0.01
C ALA A 192 1.49 9.94 -0.94
N GLY A 193 2.10 9.16 -1.83
CA GLY A 193 1.40 8.44 -2.88
C GLY A 193 1.54 6.93 -2.77
N THR A 194 0.43 6.20 -2.66
CA THR A 194 0.43 4.74 -2.83
C THR A 194 0.22 4.38 -4.31
N GLY A 195 0.49 3.12 -4.64
CA GLY A 195 0.14 2.53 -5.92
C GLY A 195 -0.64 1.22 -5.76
N GLY A 196 -1.61 1.02 -6.63
CA GLY A 196 -2.47 -0.16 -6.67
C GLY A 196 -2.94 -0.45 -8.11
N SER A 197 -3.12 -1.72 -8.45
CA SER A 197 -3.51 -2.08 -9.82
C SER A 197 -4.99 -1.83 -10.10
N ASP A 198 -5.82 -1.80 -9.06
CA ASP A 198 -7.28 -1.78 -9.15
C ASP A 198 -7.76 -2.96 -10.02
N ALA A 199 -7.20 -4.13 -9.71
CA ALA A 199 -7.39 -5.35 -10.47
C ALA A 199 -8.77 -5.97 -10.21
N HIS A 200 -9.52 -6.11 -11.30
CA HIS A 200 -10.77 -6.89 -11.39
C HIS A 200 -10.61 -8.17 -12.21
N LEU A 201 -9.43 -8.31 -12.84
CA LEU A 201 -9.03 -9.45 -13.65
C LEU A 201 -7.64 -9.90 -13.20
N VAL A 202 -7.43 -11.22 -13.22
CA VAL A 202 -6.17 -11.86 -12.78
C VAL A 202 -4.93 -11.26 -13.43
N SER A 203 -5.01 -10.88 -14.70
CA SER A 203 -3.86 -10.34 -15.44
C SER A 203 -3.46 -8.92 -15.06
N ALA A 204 -4.30 -8.18 -14.33
CA ALA A 204 -4.07 -6.78 -13.97
C ALA A 204 -3.24 -6.61 -12.69
N ILE A 205 -3.22 -7.62 -11.82
CA ILE A 205 -2.49 -7.56 -10.54
C ILE A 205 -1.03 -7.17 -10.73
N GLY A 206 -0.54 -6.30 -9.86
CA GLY A 206 0.82 -5.81 -9.82
C GLY A 206 1.17 -4.79 -10.89
N LYS A 207 0.24 -4.39 -11.77
CA LYS A 207 0.51 -3.36 -12.81
C LYS A 207 1.04 -2.06 -12.21
N CYS A 208 0.47 -1.66 -11.08
CA CYS A 208 1.00 -0.65 -10.16
C CYS A 208 1.08 -1.26 -8.76
N MET A 209 2.04 -0.81 -7.98
CA MET A 209 2.28 -1.27 -6.61
C MET A 209 2.81 -0.12 -5.76
N THR A 210 2.93 -0.39 -4.46
CA THR A 210 3.63 0.45 -3.49
C THR A 210 4.88 -0.28 -3.03
N ARG A 211 6.01 0.43 -3.10
CA ARG A 211 7.29 0.00 -2.52
C ARG A 211 7.39 0.55 -1.09
N PHE A 212 7.56 -0.34 -0.13
CA PHE A 212 7.81 -0.02 1.28
C PHE A 212 9.26 -0.28 1.66
N GLU A 213 9.84 0.58 2.49
CA GLU A 213 11.19 0.41 3.03
C GLU A 213 11.18 -0.51 4.27
N GLY A 214 10.07 -0.51 5.01
CA GLY A 214 9.85 -1.37 6.17
C GLY A 214 9.22 -2.73 5.82
N SER A 215 9.32 -3.66 6.77
CA SER A 215 8.71 -4.99 6.65
C SER A 215 7.23 -4.95 7.00
N ILE A 216 6.41 -5.64 6.20
CA ILE A 216 4.97 -5.80 6.39
C ILE A 216 4.67 -7.29 6.52
N ALA A 217 4.07 -7.68 7.64
CA ALA A 217 3.57 -9.04 7.86
C ALA A 217 2.08 -9.08 8.19
N THR A 218 1.48 -7.94 8.56
CA THR A 218 0.09 -7.82 9.00
C THR A 218 -0.55 -6.53 8.46
N GLU A 219 -1.89 -6.45 8.49
CA GLU A 219 -2.61 -5.21 8.19
C GLU A 219 -2.19 -4.05 9.12
N SER A 220 -1.85 -4.35 10.38
CA SER A 220 -1.36 -3.34 11.32
C SER A 220 0.01 -2.79 10.92
N ASP A 221 0.90 -3.62 10.38
CA ASP A 221 2.19 -3.16 9.83
C ASP A 221 1.97 -2.29 8.61
N LEU A 222 1.05 -2.67 7.72
CA LEU A 222 0.70 -1.87 6.55
C LEU A 222 0.20 -0.48 6.95
N VAL A 223 -0.71 -0.39 7.93
CA VAL A 223 -1.20 0.90 8.45
C VAL A 223 -0.04 1.72 9.04
N ARG A 224 0.85 1.09 9.81
CA ARG A 224 2.03 1.76 10.38
C ARG A 224 2.94 2.34 9.30
N GLU A 225 3.22 1.58 8.24
CA GLU A 225 4.06 2.04 7.12
C GLU A 225 3.39 3.17 6.32
N ILE A 226 2.08 3.08 6.05
CA ILE A 226 1.31 4.15 5.39
C ILE A 226 1.31 5.42 6.24
N LYS A 227 1.10 5.33 7.55
CA LYS A 227 1.17 6.49 8.46
C LYS A 227 2.60 7.04 8.60
N GLY A 228 3.61 6.20 8.42
CA GLY A 228 5.02 6.57 8.51
C GLY A 228 5.55 7.34 7.29
N GLY A 229 4.91 7.21 6.13
CA GLY A 229 5.27 7.96 4.92
C GLY A 229 6.48 7.40 4.14
N ALA A 230 7.11 6.32 4.62
CA ALA A 230 8.29 5.71 4.01
C ALA A 230 7.92 4.71 2.90
N PHE A 231 7.26 5.21 1.86
CA PHE A 231 6.85 4.42 0.70
C PHE A 231 6.84 5.25 -0.58
N ALA A 232 6.82 4.57 -1.72
CA ALA A 232 6.69 5.20 -3.03
C ALA A 232 5.83 4.35 -3.97
N PRO A 233 5.02 4.95 -4.83
CA PRO A 233 4.30 4.20 -5.85
C PRO A 233 5.27 3.79 -6.96
N VAL A 234 5.09 2.60 -7.52
CA VAL A 234 5.95 2.04 -8.57
C VAL A 234 5.12 1.31 -9.62
N TRP A 235 5.59 1.31 -10.86
CA TRP A 235 5.07 0.43 -11.91
C TRP A 235 5.70 -0.95 -11.81
N LEU A 236 5.05 -1.97 -12.36
CA LEU A 236 5.60 -3.33 -12.37
C LEU A 236 7.04 -3.39 -12.89
N ASP A 237 7.34 -2.66 -13.97
CA ASP A 237 8.64 -2.66 -14.63
C ASP A 237 9.76 -2.06 -13.74
N ASP A 238 9.41 -1.21 -12.77
CA ASP A 238 10.36 -0.65 -11.79
C ASP A 238 10.84 -1.71 -10.78
N THR A 239 10.17 -2.86 -10.72
CA THR A 239 10.49 -3.96 -9.78
C THR A 239 11.42 -5.00 -10.38
N GLN A 240 11.69 -4.91 -11.68
CA GLN A 240 12.53 -5.88 -12.35
C GLN A 240 13.97 -5.71 -11.86
N GLN A 241 14.54 -6.80 -11.36
CA GLN A 241 15.99 -6.82 -11.10
C GLN A 241 16.71 -6.85 -12.45
N GLY A 242 17.58 -5.87 -12.67
CA GLY A 242 18.50 -5.85 -13.82
C GLY A 242 19.47 -7.02 -13.82
#